data_AF-A0A1F6GFF2-F1
#
_entry.id   AF-A0A1F6GFF2-F1
#
_cell.length_a   1.000
_cell.length_b   1.000
_cell.length_c   1.000
_cell.angle_alpha   90.00
_cell.angle_beta   90.00
_cell.angle_gamma   90.00
#
_symmetry.space_group_name_H-M   'P 1'
#
loop_
_entity.id
_entity.type
_entity.pdbx_description
1 polymer ?
#
loop_
_entity_poly.entity_id
_entity_poly.type
_entity_poly.pdbx_seq_one_letter_code
_entity_poly.pdbx_strand_id
1 'polypeptide(L)'
;MPWWIKLLLTGAIVTGATELAKTSGRLGAFVMVLPWMTLTTIVWLRVEGYQDKIPDLLRPTLWYIIPSLPIFIGLPWLMDKGYNLWISLGFLAFLGTLLFVVEVWILKFFGVELL
;
A
#
# COMPACT_ATOMS: atom_id res chain seq x y z
N MET A 1 -4.68 -14.92 -19.95
CA MET A 1 -3.94 -15.77 -18.99
C MET A 1 -4.87 -16.17 -17.86
N PRO A 2 -4.77 -17.37 -17.26
CA PRO A 2 -5.72 -17.81 -16.23
C PRO A 2 -5.64 -16.98 -14.93
N TRP A 3 -6.79 -16.62 -14.36
CA TRP A 3 -6.90 -15.79 -13.15
C TRP A 3 -6.20 -16.41 -11.92
N TRP A 4 -6.16 -17.74 -11.83
CA TRP A 4 -5.55 -18.45 -10.70
C TRP A 4 -4.03 -18.23 -10.60
N ILE A 5 -3.34 -17.90 -11.70
CA ILE A 5 -1.91 -17.56 -11.66
C ILE A 5 -1.70 -16.26 -10.88
N LYS A 6 -2.59 -15.27 -11.06
CA LYS A 6 -2.53 -14.01 -10.32
C LYS A 6 -2.72 -14.25 -8.82
N LEU A 7 -3.62 -15.17 -8.45
CA LEU A 7 -3.85 -15.53 -7.05
C LEU A 7 -2.68 -16.27 -6.41
N LEU A 8 -2.10 -17.27 -7.09
CA LEU A 8 -0.93 -17.99 -6.58
C LEU A 8 0.26 -17.05 -6.37
N LEU A 9 0.51 -16.15 -7.32
CA LEU A 9 1.59 -15.17 -7.20
C LEU A 9 1.35 -14.21 -6.03
N THR A 10 0.13 -13.70 -5.88
CA THR A 10 -0.23 -12.79 -4.78
C THR A 10 -0.10 -13.50 -3.42
N GLY A 11 -0.60 -14.73 -3.31
CA GLY A 11 -0.48 -15.55 -2.11
C GLY A 11 0.98 -15.86 -1.76
N ALA A 12 1.82 -16.15 -2.76
CA ALA A 12 3.25 -16.38 -2.58
C ALA A 12 3.97 -15.14 -2.05
N ILE A 13 3.66 -13.95 -2.57
CA ILE A 13 4.25 -12.68 -2.11
C ILE A 13 3.88 -12.42 -0.64
N VAL A 14 2.59 -12.52 -0.29
CA VAL A 14 2.11 -12.28 1.08
C VAL A 14 2.68 -13.30 2.07
N THR A 15 2.68 -14.58 1.70
CA THR A 15 3.21 -15.65 2.54
C THR A 15 4.72 -15.49 2.71
N GLY A 16 5.46 -15.23 1.64
CA GLY A 16 6.91 -15.00 1.67
C GLY A 16 7.28 -13.80 2.55
N ALA A 17 6.58 -12.68 2.43
CA ALA A 17 6.79 -11.51 3.29
C ALA A 17 6.53 -11.84 4.77
N THR A 18 5.50 -12.62 5.06
CA THR A 18 5.14 -13.03 6.42
C THR A 18 6.20 -13.95 7.05
N GLU A 19 6.66 -14.98 6.32
CA GLU A 19 7.69 -15.89 6.82
C GLU A 19 9.05 -15.20 7.02
N LEU A 20 9.41 -14.28 6.11
CA LEU A 20 10.61 -13.47 6.25
C LEU A 20 10.53 -12.51 7.45
N ALA A 21 9.36 -11.91 7.69
CA ALA A 21 9.15 -11.05 8.86
C ALA A 21 9.26 -11.80 10.19
N LYS A 22 8.81 -13.07 10.25
CA LYS A 22 9.00 -13.94 11.43
C LYS A 22 10.47 -14.24 11.71
N THR A 23 11.29 -14.36 10.66
CA THR A 23 12.71 -14.72 10.77
C THR A 23 13.59 -13.49 11.03
N SER A 24 13.35 -12.40 10.30
CA SER A 24 14.09 -11.15 10.42
C SER A 24 13.19 -9.96 10.08
N GLY A 25 12.89 -9.14 11.09
CA GLY A 25 12.07 -7.94 10.90
C GLY A 25 12.62 -6.98 9.84
N ARG A 26 13.96 -6.91 9.65
CA ARG A 26 14.59 -6.07 8.62
C ARG A 26 14.34 -6.60 7.20
N LEU A 27 14.47 -7.91 7.00
CA LEU A 27 14.18 -8.54 5.70
C LEU A 27 12.68 -8.49 5.39
N GLY A 28 11.83 -8.73 6.40
CA GLY A 28 10.40 -8.54 6.30
C GLY A 28 10.02 -7.12 5.87
N ALA A 29 10.57 -6.11 6.53
CA ALA A 29 10.33 -4.70 6.19
C ALA A 29 10.81 -4.34 4.78
N PHE A 30 11.97 -4.85 4.36
CA PHE A 30 12.46 -4.66 2.99
C PHE A 30 11.50 -5.26 1.95
N VAL A 31 11.00 -6.47 2.19
CA VAL A 31 10.05 -7.09 1.26
C VAL A 31 8.71 -6.36 1.26
N MET A 32 8.24 -5.87 2.41
CA MET A 32 6.97 -5.13 2.51
C MET A 32 7.00 -3.76 1.83
N VAL A 33 8.14 -3.06 1.82
CA VAL A 33 8.23 -1.72 1.18
C VAL A 33 8.35 -1.79 -0.34
N LEU A 34 8.74 -2.95 -0.89
CA LEU A 34 8.77 -3.14 -2.33
C LEU A 34 7.35 -3.06 -2.91
N PRO A 35 7.14 -2.35 -4.04
CA PRO A 35 5.82 -2.12 -4.60
C PRO A 35 5.34 -3.34 -5.42
N TRP A 36 5.28 -4.51 -4.79
CA TRP A 36 4.93 -5.79 -5.44
C TRP A 36 3.57 -5.74 -6.14
N MET A 37 2.57 -5.14 -5.48
CA MET A 37 1.23 -4.97 -6.04
C MET A 37 1.26 -4.12 -7.31
N THR A 38 2.02 -3.03 -7.31
CA THR A 38 2.15 -2.15 -8.47
C THR A 38 2.91 -2.83 -9.60
N LEU A 39 4.05 -3.46 -9.30
CA LEU A 39 4.88 -4.15 -10.30
C LEU A 39 4.11 -5.27 -10.99
N THR A 40 3.44 -6.13 -10.22
CA THR A 40 2.65 -7.23 -10.77
C THR A 40 1.47 -6.72 -11.59
N THR A 41 0.76 -5.69 -11.12
CA THR A 41 -0.34 -5.05 -11.86
C THR A 41 0.13 -4.50 -13.22
N ILE A 42 1.27 -3.80 -13.27
CA ILE A 42 1.82 -3.26 -14.53
C ILE A 42 2.17 -4.37 -15.52
N VAL A 43 2.79 -5.46 -15.04
CA VAL A 43 3.09 -6.62 -15.87
C VAL A 43 1.81 -7.22 -16.45
N TRP A 44 0.75 -7.34 -15.65
CA TRP A 44 -0.54 -7.84 -16.14
C TRP A 44 -1.18 -6.91 -17.16
N LEU A 45 -1.23 -5.60 -16.88
CA LEU A 45 -1.74 -4.61 -17.83
C LEU A 45 -0.98 -4.68 -19.17
N ARG A 46 0.35 -4.86 -19.12
CA ARG A 46 1.18 -5.03 -20.33
C ARG A 46 0.79 -6.28 -21.11
N VAL A 47 0.69 -7.43 -20.44
CA VAL A 47 0.38 -8.74 -21.06
C VAL A 47 -1.04 -8.78 -21.62
N GLU A 48 -1.98 -8.08 -20.97
CA GLU A 48 -3.40 -8.04 -21.37
C GLU A 48 -3.71 -6.92 -22.38
N GLY A 49 -2.70 -6.13 -22.77
CA GLY A 49 -2.84 -5.10 -23.82
C GLY A 49 -3.30 -3.72 -23.34
N TYR A 50 -3.42 -3.50 -22.02
CA TYR A 50 -3.92 -2.26 -21.39
C TYR A 50 -2.79 -1.33 -20.91
N GLN A 51 -1.78 -1.13 -21.75
CA GLN A 51 -0.60 -0.33 -21.38
C GLN A 51 -0.92 1.15 -21.21
N ASP A 52 -1.93 1.62 -21.94
CA ASP A 52 -2.49 2.97 -21.85
C ASP A 52 -3.04 3.29 -20.46
N LYS A 53 -3.39 2.27 -19.66
CA LYS A 53 -3.89 2.42 -18.28
C LYS A 53 -2.78 2.53 -17.23
N ILE A 54 -1.52 2.28 -17.59
CA ILE A 54 -0.40 2.34 -16.63
C ILE A 54 -0.22 3.76 -16.05
N PRO A 55 -0.27 4.86 -16.84
CA PRO A 55 -0.18 6.21 -16.28
C PRO A 55 -1.34 6.56 -15.36
N ASP A 56 -2.57 6.14 -15.73
CA ASP A 56 -3.79 6.35 -14.94
C ASP A 56 -3.73 5.61 -13.59
N LEU A 57 -3.02 4.48 -13.54
CA LEU A 57 -2.71 3.77 -12.30
C LEU A 57 -1.63 4.49 -11.49
N LEU A 58 -0.49 4.82 -12.11
CA LEU A 58 0.71 5.26 -11.40
C LEU A 58 0.62 6.67 -10.83
N ARG A 59 0.05 7.62 -11.59
CA ARG A 59 -0.04 9.03 -11.20
C ARG A 59 -0.79 9.25 -9.88
N PRO A 60 -2.02 8.73 -9.71
CA PRO A 60 -2.74 8.89 -8.44
C PRO A 60 -2.15 8.04 -7.32
N THR A 61 -1.61 6.85 -7.63
CA THR A 61 -0.98 5.97 -6.62
C THR A 61 0.16 6.67 -5.87
N LEU A 62 0.93 7.54 -6.55
CA LEU A 62 1.97 8.32 -5.90
C LEU A 62 1.43 9.19 -4.74
N TRP A 63 0.32 9.88 -4.98
CA TRP A 63 -0.34 10.71 -3.96
C TRP A 63 -0.90 9.85 -2.84
N TYR A 64 -1.56 8.74 -3.19
CA TYR A 64 -2.19 7.81 -2.24
C TYR A 64 -1.21 7.16 -1.26
N ILE A 65 0.09 7.15 -1.54
CA ILE A 65 1.11 6.66 -0.61
C ILE A 65 1.27 7.62 0.58
N ILE A 66 1.21 8.93 0.37
CA ILE A 66 1.46 9.95 1.41
C ILE A 66 0.56 9.77 2.64
N PRO A 67 -0.78 9.65 2.54
CA PRO A 67 -1.64 9.51 3.71
C PRO A 67 -1.55 8.13 4.36
N SER A 68 -0.92 7.15 3.70
CA SER A 68 -0.66 5.82 4.25
C SER A 68 0.60 5.76 5.12
N LEU A 69 1.57 6.66 4.92
CA LEU A 69 2.84 6.68 5.66
C LEU A 69 2.72 6.76 7.20
N PRO A 70 1.75 7.49 7.78
CA PRO A 70 1.61 7.61 9.24
C PRO A 70 1.51 6.27 9.96
N ILE A 71 1.01 5.21 9.32
CA ILE A 71 0.93 3.89 9.95
C ILE A 71 2.31 3.34 10.34
N PHE A 72 3.35 3.62 9.54
CA PHE A 72 4.70 3.10 9.77
C PHE A 72 5.38 3.74 10.99
N ILE A 73 4.97 4.95 11.35
CA ILE A 73 5.49 5.67 12.52
C ILE A 73 4.55 5.49 13.71
N GLY A 74 3.25 5.67 13.48
CA GLY A 74 2.23 5.66 14.52
C GLY A 74 2.00 4.28 15.11
N LEU A 75 2.04 3.20 14.31
CA LEU A 75 1.75 1.87 14.81
C LEU A 75 2.83 1.36 15.78
N PRO A 76 4.13 1.40 15.44
CA PRO A 76 5.19 1.07 16.40
C PRO A 76 5.12 1.95 17.65
N TRP A 77 4.93 3.26 17.50
CA TRP A 77 4.85 4.19 18.63
C TRP A 77 3.69 3.89 19.59
N LEU A 78 2.52 3.53 19.07
CA LEU A 78 1.37 3.12 19.90
C LEU A 78 1.64 1.77 20.58
N MET A 79 2.26 0.82 19.87
CA MET A 79 2.62 -0.48 20.42
C MET A 79 3.67 -0.36 21.54
N ASP A 80 4.68 0.50 21.37
CA ASP A 80 5.71 0.79 22.39
C ASP A 80 5.09 1.41 23.66
N LYS A 81 3.96 2.11 23.53
CA LYS A 81 3.18 2.65 24.64
C LYS A 81 2.22 1.65 25.29
N GLY A 82 2.18 0.41 24.81
CA GLY A 82 1.32 -0.65 25.35
C GLY A 82 -0.13 -0.61 24.89
N TYR A 83 -0.48 0.16 23.86
CA TYR A 83 -1.83 0.13 23.28
C TYR A 83 -2.08 -1.18 22.55
N ASN A 84 -3.33 -1.65 22.57
CA ASN A 84 -3.75 -2.86 21.86
C ASN A 84 -3.64 -2.68 20.33
N LEU A 85 -3.09 -3.68 19.63
CA LEU A 85 -2.89 -3.68 18.19
C LEU A 85 -4.16 -3.29 17.41
N TRP A 86 -5.30 -3.90 17.72
CA TRP A 86 -6.54 -3.69 16.97
C TRP A 86 -7.10 -2.29 17.15
N ILE A 87 -6.99 -1.75 18.36
CA ILE A 87 -7.37 -0.36 18.65
C ILE A 87 -6.44 0.61 17.91
N SER A 88 -5.13 0.37 17.96
CA SER A 88 -4.13 1.17 17.26
C SER A 88 -4.33 1.14 15.74
N LEU A 89 -4.63 -0.02 15.17
CA LEU A 89 -4.96 -0.16 13.74
C LEU A 89 -6.22 0.61 13.37
N GLY A 90 -7.30 0.48 14.16
CA GLY A 90 -8.54 1.22 13.92
C GLY A 90 -8.32 2.73 13.98
N PHE A 91 -7.57 3.22 14.97
CA PHE A 91 -7.22 4.63 15.09
C PHE A 91 -6.40 5.14 13.89
N LEU A 92 -5.37 4.41 13.48
CA LEU A 92 -4.51 4.82 12.37
C LEU A 92 -5.22 4.71 11.01
N ALA A 93 -6.13 3.74 10.84
CA ALA A 93 -6.97 3.66 9.65
C ALA A 93 -7.91 4.87 9.56
N PHE A 94 -8.52 5.27 10.68
CA PHE A 94 -9.32 6.49 10.75
C PHE A 94 -8.49 7.75 10.45
N LEU A 95 -7.31 7.87 11.06
CA LEU A 95 -6.39 8.98 10.82
C LEU A 95 -5.94 9.05 9.36
N GLY A 96 -5.56 7.91 8.76
CA GLY A 96 -5.17 7.83 7.35
C GLY A 96 -6.31 8.25 6.42
N THR A 97 -7.55 7.87 6.73
CA THR A 97 -8.74 8.31 6.00
C THR A 97 -8.91 9.84 6.09
N LEU A 98 -8.74 10.42 7.27
CA LEU A 98 -8.84 11.86 7.46
C LEU A 98 -7.75 12.60 6.68
N LEU A 99 -6.52 12.11 6.72
CA LEU A 99 -5.39 12.68 5.97
C LEU A 99 -5.61 12.58 4.46
N PHE A 100 -6.17 11.47 3.98
CA PHE A 100 -6.54 11.30 2.58
C PHE A 100 -7.57 12.33 2.14
N VAL A 101 -8.63 12.56 2.94
CA VAL A 101 -9.64 13.58 2.62
C VAL A 101 -9.02 14.98 2.56
N VAL A 102 -8.15 15.30 3.51
CA VAL A 102 -7.41 16.58 3.53
C VAL A 102 -6.51 16.71 2.30
N GLU A 103 -5.78 15.66 1.93
CA GLU A 103 -4.93 15.64 0.75
C GLU A 103 -5.71 15.88 -0.54
N VAL A 104 -6.83 15.17 -0.75
CA VAL A 104 -7.70 15.37 -1.91
C VAL A 104 -8.19 16.82 -1.96
N TRP A 105 -8.55 17.40 -0.82
CA TRP A 105 -9.01 18.78 -0.75
C TRP A 105 -7.91 19.77 -1.12
N ILE A 106 -6.70 19.57 -0.59
CA ILE A 106 -5.51 20.39 -0.90
C ILE A 106 -5.17 20.30 -2.40
N LEU A 107 -5.11 19.09 -2.95
CA LEU A 107 -4.72 18.85 -4.34
C LEU A 107 -5.71 19.39 -5.35
N LYS A 108 -7.01 19.42 -5.01
CA LYS A 108 -8.03 20.11 -5.80
C LYS A 108 -7.71 21.60 -5.99
N PHE A 109 -7.14 22.29 -4.99
CA PHE A 109 -6.71 23.69 -5.17
C PHE A 109 -5.56 23.85 -6.16
N PHE A 110 -4.72 22.82 -6.33
CA PHE A 110 -3.61 22.81 -7.29
C PHE A 110 -4.00 22.22 -8.66
N GLY A 111 -5.28 21.93 -8.89
CA GLY A 111 -5.77 21.37 -10.16
C GLY A 111 -5.43 19.88 -10.37
N VAL A 112 -5.08 19.16 -9.30
CA VAL A 112 -4.87 17.71 -9.33
C VAL A 112 -6.14 17.03 -8.84
N GLU A 113 -6.89 16.41 -9.75
CA GLU A 113 -8.08 15.62 -9.43
C GLU A 113 -7.70 14.16 -9.18
N LEU A 114 -7.87 13.70 -7.94
CA LEU A 114 -7.69 12.31 -7.54
C LEU A 114 -9.01 11.50 -7.56
N LEU A 115 -10.15 12.19 -7.41
CA LEU A 115 -11.52 11.64 -7.34
C LEU A 115 -12.49 12.48 -8.17
#